data_AF-A0A0N4XBE9-F1
#
_entry.id   AF-A0A0N4XBE9-F1
#
_cell.length_a   1.000
_cell.length_b   1.000
_cell.length_c   1.000
_cell.angle_alpha   90.00
_cell.angle_beta   90.00
_cell.angle_gamma   90.00
#
_symmetry.space_group_name_H-M   'P 1'
#
loop_
_entity.id
_entity.type
_entity.pdbx_description
1 polymer ?
#
loop_
_entity_poly.entity_id
_entity_poly.type
_entity_poly.pdbx_seq_one_letter_code
_entity_poly.pdbx_strand_id
1 'polypeptide(L)'
;LSESLETFEWFSTYGEWDTNFSTWSRLLAKYMGAFIMYLIAKRLKKRHNIDDERKALKDAFKEWIDAIGPNRTFMGGSKPNLADLAMYGAMTAFYGCGAFVEAVESSPIKHWYNAVRSAVQNHEGREVVARRTALTAIQSK
;
A
#
# COMPACT_ATOMS: atom_id res chain seq x y z
N LEU A 1 6.89 7.12 18.62
CA LEU A 1 6.03 6.30 19.52
C LEU A 1 4.56 6.66 19.35
N SER A 2 4.19 7.95 19.35
CA SER A 2 2.84 8.41 18.99
C SER A 2 2.37 7.88 17.63
N GLU A 3 3.15 8.08 16.56
CA GLU A 3 2.80 7.57 15.21
C GLU A 3 2.70 6.03 15.16
N SER A 4 3.54 5.34 15.92
CA SER A 4 3.49 3.88 16.03
C SER A 4 2.20 3.43 16.70
N LEU A 5 1.74 4.12 17.76
CA LEU A 5 0.47 3.83 18.41
C LEU A 5 -0.72 4.09 17.49
N GLU A 6 -0.70 5.21 16.76
CA GLU A 6 -1.73 5.54 15.75
C GLU A 6 -1.82 4.46 14.66
N THR A 7 -0.67 3.99 14.16
CA THR A 7 -0.60 2.91 13.16
C THR A 7 -1.20 1.60 13.70
N PHE A 8 -0.88 1.22 14.93
CA PHE A 8 -1.46 0.02 15.57
C PHE A 8 -2.94 0.17 15.90
N GLU A 9 -3.40 1.39 16.17
CA GLU A 9 -4.82 1.67 16.33
C GLU A 9 -5.57 1.49 15.00
N TRP A 10 -5.02 2.04 13.91
CA TRP A 10 -5.55 1.82 12.56
C TRP A 10 -5.59 0.32 12.21
N PHE A 11 -4.50 -0.42 12.42
CA PHE A 11 -4.47 -1.87 12.17
C PHE A 11 -5.47 -2.65 13.02
N SER A 12 -5.63 -2.27 14.29
CA SER A 12 -6.62 -2.91 15.15
C SER A 12 -8.05 -2.68 14.68
N THR A 13 -8.36 -1.51 14.12
CA THR A 13 -9.71 -1.16 13.64
C THR A 13 -9.96 -1.79 12.27
N TYR A 14 -9.01 -1.69 11.34
CA TYR A 14 -9.15 -2.23 9.99
C TYR A 14 -9.09 -3.76 9.95
N GLY A 15 -8.33 -4.38 10.87
CA GLY A 15 -8.25 -5.83 11.02
C GLY A 15 -9.31 -6.45 11.94
N GLU A 16 -10.27 -5.65 12.43
CA GLU A 16 -11.34 -6.09 13.34
C GLU A 16 -10.81 -6.90 14.54
N TRP A 17 -9.74 -6.42 15.18
CA TRP A 17 -9.13 -7.16 16.29
C TRP A 17 -10.02 -7.21 17.53
N ASP A 18 -11.03 -6.35 17.60
CA ASP A 18 -12.07 -6.37 18.63
C ASP A 18 -12.97 -7.60 18.55
N THR A 19 -13.17 -8.17 17.35
CA THR A 19 -13.96 -9.39 17.14
C THR A 19 -13.08 -10.65 17.15
N ASN A 20 -11.82 -10.51 16.74
CA ASN A 20 -10.89 -11.64 16.55
C ASN A 20 -9.98 -11.96 17.75
N PHE A 21 -9.77 -11.02 18.69
CA PHE A 21 -8.85 -11.18 19.81
C PHE A 21 -9.47 -10.77 21.15
N SER A 22 -9.06 -11.44 22.23
CA SER A 22 -9.51 -11.07 23.59
C SER A 22 -8.99 -9.68 24.00
N THR A 23 -9.77 -8.94 24.78
CA THR A 23 -9.46 -7.55 25.18
C THR A 23 -8.05 -7.38 25.77
N TRP A 24 -7.60 -8.33 26.58
CA TRP A 24 -6.25 -8.33 27.16
C TRP A 24 -5.15 -8.54 26.11
N SER A 25 -5.33 -9.50 25.21
CA SER A 25 -4.36 -9.76 24.13
C SER A 25 -4.27 -8.58 23.16
N ARG A 26 -5.39 -7.89 22.90
CA ARG A 26 -5.46 -6.67 22.08
C ARG A 26 -4.69 -5.51 22.71
N LEU A 27 -4.85 -5.26 24.02
CA LEU A 27 -4.07 -4.21 24.71
C LEU A 27 -2.58 -4.52 24.67
N LEU A 28 -2.18 -5.75 25.00
CA LEU A 28 -0.78 -6.17 24.94
C LEU A 28 -0.19 -6.02 23.54
N ALA A 29 -0.89 -6.50 22.51
CA ALA A 29 -0.46 -6.38 21.12
C ALA A 29 -0.28 -4.93 20.68
N LYS A 30 -1.19 -4.02 21.07
CA LYS A 30 -1.08 -2.59 20.75
C LYS A 30 0.15 -1.95 21.38
N TYR A 31 0.33 -2.08 22.70
CA TYR A 31 1.40 -1.37 23.40
C TYR A 31 2.78 -2.03 23.20
N MET A 32 2.87 -3.35 23.37
CA MET A 32 4.13 -4.07 23.15
C MET A 32 4.51 -4.11 21.67
N GLY A 33 3.53 -4.30 20.78
CA GLY A 33 3.76 -4.27 19.33
C GLY A 33 4.27 -2.91 18.88
N ALA A 34 3.65 -1.80 19.33
CA ALA A 34 4.10 -0.46 19.00
C ALA A 34 5.53 -0.18 19.50
N PHE A 35 5.88 -0.66 20.70
CA PHE A 35 7.25 -0.52 21.23
C PHE A 35 8.27 -1.31 20.41
N ILE A 36 7.98 -2.58 20.10
CA ILE A 36 8.84 -3.42 19.27
C ILE A 36 9.00 -2.80 17.87
N MET A 37 7.91 -2.33 17.25
CA MET A 37 7.96 -1.69 15.93
C MET A 37 8.74 -0.39 15.95
N TYR A 38 8.68 0.40 17.03
CA TYR A 38 9.51 1.59 17.17
C TYR A 38 11.01 1.25 17.16
N LEU A 39 11.42 0.18 17.84
CA LEU A 39 12.81 -0.29 17.84
C LEU A 39 13.23 -0.82 16.46
N ILE A 40 12.36 -1.60 15.81
CA ILE A 40 12.59 -2.14 14.47
C ILE A 40 12.70 -1.01 13.44
N ALA A 41 11.83 -0.01 13.51
CA ALA A 41 11.86 1.17 12.63
C ALA A 41 13.19 1.93 12.75
N LYS A 42 13.69 2.15 13.97
CA LYS A 42 15.02 2.76 14.18
C LYS A 42 16.15 1.93 13.55
N ARG A 43 16.10 0.61 13.69
CA ARG A 43 17.10 -0.29 13.11
C ARG A 43 17.06 -0.29 11.59
N LEU A 44 15.87 -0.31 10.99
CA LEU A 44 15.65 -0.21 9.55
C LEU A 44 16.14 1.14 9.02
N LYS A 45 15.79 2.24 9.69
CA LYS A 45 16.23 3.59 9.34
C LYS A 45 17.76 3.66 9.22
N LYS A 46 18.47 3.15 10.23
CA LYS A 46 19.94 3.07 10.23
C LYS A 46 20.49 2.15 9.16
N ARG A 47 19.84 0.99 8.91
CA ARG A 47 20.29 0.01 7.91
C ARG A 47 20.16 0.54 6.49
N HIS A 48 19.07 1.25 6.19
CA HIS A 48 18.77 1.79 4.87
C HIS A 48 19.28 3.22 4.66
N ASN A 49 20.04 3.76 5.62
CA ASN A 49 20.59 5.12 5.59
C ASN A 49 19.52 6.18 5.26
N ILE A 50 18.35 6.05 5.88
CA ILE A 50 17.23 6.98 5.73
C ILE A 50 17.37 8.05 6.81
N ASP A 51 17.65 9.29 6.44
CA ASP A 51 17.75 10.39 7.42
C ASP A 51 16.38 11.00 7.73
N ASP A 52 15.57 11.22 6.69
CA ASP A 52 14.21 11.75 6.75
C ASP A 52 13.24 10.79 6.07
N GLU A 53 12.39 10.14 6.88
CA GLU A 53 11.42 9.15 6.43
C GLU A 53 10.34 9.77 5.52
N ARG A 54 9.91 11.00 5.82
CA ARG A 54 8.87 11.69 5.05
C ARG A 54 9.42 12.12 3.69
N LYS A 55 10.65 12.63 3.67
CA LYS A 55 11.33 12.97 2.41
C LYS A 55 11.59 11.73 1.56
N ALA A 56 12.13 10.65 2.15
CA ALA A 56 12.39 9.41 1.41
C ALA A 56 11.11 8.82 0.79
N LEU A 57 9.98 8.88 1.50
CA LEU A 57 8.69 8.44 0.98
C LEU A 57 8.21 9.32 -0.19
N LYS A 58 8.32 10.64 -0.06
CA LYS A 58 7.96 11.59 -1.13
C LYS A 58 8.84 11.41 -2.37
N ASP A 59 10.14 11.22 -2.17
CA ASP A 59 11.10 11.00 -3.24
C ASP A 59 10.79 9.68 -3.99
N ALA A 60 10.46 8.61 -3.27
CA ALA A 60 10.02 7.35 -3.89
C ALA A 60 8.71 7.50 -4.68
N PHE A 61 7.73 8.26 -4.16
CA PHE A 61 6.50 8.55 -4.88
C PHE A 61 6.74 9.41 -6.13
N LYS A 62 7.67 10.36 -6.04
CA LYS A 62 8.09 11.16 -7.19
C LYS A 62 8.75 10.29 -8.25
N GLU A 63 9.68 9.42 -7.87
CA GLU A 63 10.35 8.48 -8.77
C GLU A 63 9.33 7.59 -9.50
N TRP A 64 8.33 7.07 -8.77
CA TRP A 64 7.25 6.29 -9.36
C TRP A 64 6.46 7.06 -10.43
N ILE A 65 6.07 8.30 -10.13
CA ILE A 65 5.32 9.15 -11.07
C ILE A 65 6.18 9.56 -12.27
N ASP A 66 7.44 9.90 -12.04
CA ASP A 66 8.39 10.24 -13.11
C ASP A 66 8.59 9.02 -14.04
N ALA A 67 8.59 7.79 -13.51
CA ALA A 67 8.70 6.56 -14.28
C ALA A 67 7.45 6.25 -15.12
N ILE A 68 6.25 6.66 -14.69
CA ILE A 68 5.02 6.62 -15.50
C ILE A 68 5.12 7.63 -16.64
N GLY A 69 5.62 8.83 -16.34
CA GLY A 69 5.76 9.92 -17.31
C GLY A 69 4.43 10.59 -17.68
N PRO A 70 4.45 11.64 -18.51
CA PRO A 70 3.30 12.52 -18.72
C PRO A 70 2.19 11.94 -19.61
N ASN A 71 2.49 10.90 -20.41
CA ASN A 71 1.60 10.41 -21.47
C ASN A 71 0.83 9.14 -21.08
N ARG A 72 1.00 8.63 -19.86
CA ARG A 72 0.40 7.38 -19.41
C ARG A 72 -0.31 7.60 -18.09
N THR A 73 -1.44 6.91 -17.91
CA THR A 73 -2.17 6.91 -16.63
C THR A 73 -1.58 5.90 -15.65
N PHE A 74 -1.10 4.77 -16.17
CA PHE A 74 -0.56 3.66 -15.40
C PHE A 74 0.85 3.29 -15.88
N MET A 75 1.60 2.55 -15.07
CA MET A 75 2.85 1.94 -15.51
C MET A 75 2.61 0.98 -16.70
N GLY A 76 1.45 0.32 -16.72
CA GLY A 76 0.93 -0.47 -17.85
C GLY A 76 0.41 0.32 -19.06
N GLY A 77 0.47 1.64 -19.05
CA GLY A 77 -0.05 2.50 -20.12
C GLY A 77 -1.50 2.89 -19.89
N SER A 78 -2.42 2.35 -20.71
CA SER A 78 -3.86 2.65 -20.64
C SER A 78 -4.63 1.80 -19.63
N LYS A 79 -4.08 0.65 -19.22
CA LYS A 79 -4.63 -0.24 -18.19
C LYS A 79 -3.54 -0.56 -17.16
N PRO A 80 -3.90 -0.81 -15.88
CA PRO A 80 -2.93 -1.18 -14.86
C PRO A 80 -2.32 -2.55 -15.17
N ASN A 81 -1.01 -2.67 -14.96
CA ASN A 81 -0.29 -3.94 -15.06
C ASN A 81 0.06 -4.50 -13.68
N LEU A 82 0.89 -5.56 -13.64
CA LEU A 82 1.32 -6.17 -12.39
C LEU A 82 2.14 -5.22 -11.50
N ALA A 83 2.94 -4.32 -12.08
CA ALA A 83 3.70 -3.33 -11.33
C ALA A 83 2.75 -2.32 -10.66
N ASP A 84 1.72 -1.87 -11.38
CA ASP A 84 0.69 -1.00 -10.81
C ASP A 84 -0.02 -1.68 -9.62
N LEU A 85 -0.39 -2.96 -9.78
CA LEU A 85 -1.05 -3.73 -8.72
C LEU A 85 -0.13 -3.98 -7.51
N ALA A 86 1.15 -4.27 -7.74
CA ALA A 86 2.12 -4.49 -6.67
C ALA A 86 2.32 -3.21 -5.84
N MET A 87 2.52 -2.08 -6.51
CA MET A 87 2.69 -0.79 -5.84
C MET A 87 1.40 -0.35 -5.14
N TYR A 88 0.24 -0.54 -5.79
CA TYR A 88 -1.06 -0.27 -5.20
C TYR A 88 -1.28 -1.08 -3.91
N GLY A 89 -1.02 -2.39 -3.96
CA GLY A 89 -1.13 -3.26 -2.78
C GLY A 89 -0.20 -2.85 -1.64
N ALA A 90 1.05 -2.47 -1.96
CA ALA A 90 1.98 -1.94 -0.97
C ALA A 90 1.41 -0.67 -0.31
N MET A 91 0.96 0.31 -1.10
CA MET A 91 0.39 1.57 -0.58
C MET A 91 -0.89 1.36 0.23
N THR A 92 -1.77 0.45 -0.19
CA THR A 92 -3.02 0.15 0.53
C THR A 92 -2.74 -0.36 1.94
N ALA A 93 -1.64 -1.07 2.18
CA ALA A 93 -1.29 -1.59 3.51
C ALA A 93 -1.05 -0.50 4.56
N PHE A 94 -0.67 0.72 4.15
CA PHE A 94 -0.39 1.83 5.05
C PHE A 94 -1.18 3.11 4.71
N TYR A 95 -2.20 3.02 3.86
CA TYR A 95 -3.00 4.15 3.39
C TYR A 95 -3.65 4.97 4.53
N GLY A 96 -4.07 4.33 5.61
CA GLY A 96 -4.74 5.00 6.73
C GLY A 96 -3.82 5.51 7.84
N CYS A 97 -2.50 5.38 7.68
CA CYS A 97 -1.56 5.94 8.65
C CYS A 97 -1.35 7.43 8.36
N GLY A 98 -1.28 8.30 9.38
CA GLY A 98 -1.11 9.74 9.20
C GLY A 98 0.05 10.14 8.28
N ALA A 99 1.18 9.43 8.37
CA ALA A 99 2.34 9.64 7.50
C ALA A 99 2.05 9.49 6.00
N PHE A 100 1.16 8.57 5.64
CA PHE A 100 0.74 8.36 4.26
C PHE A 100 -0.21 9.46 3.81
N VAL A 101 -1.19 9.81 4.65
CA VAL A 101 -2.17 10.87 4.35
C VAL A 101 -1.42 12.16 4.03
N GLU A 102 -0.47 12.56 4.87
CA GLU A 102 0.37 13.75 4.64
C GLU A 102 1.19 13.68 3.34
N ALA A 103 1.79 12.52 3.05
CA ALA A 103 2.66 12.34 1.89
C ALA A 103 1.90 12.24 0.56
N VAL A 104 0.66 11.74 0.60
CA VAL A 104 -0.15 11.49 -0.60
C VAL A 104 -1.14 12.61 -0.88
N GLU A 105 -1.71 13.27 0.13
CA GLU A 105 -2.71 14.33 -0.09
C GLU A 105 -2.21 15.49 -0.95
N SER A 106 -0.92 15.79 -0.86
CA SER A 106 -0.26 16.88 -1.59
C SER A 106 0.48 16.42 -2.86
N SER A 107 0.41 15.13 -3.21
CA SER A 107 1.26 14.54 -4.25
C SER A 107 0.47 14.07 -5.49
N PRO A 108 1.03 14.21 -6.71
CA PRO A 108 0.46 13.67 -7.94
C PRO A 108 0.13 12.17 -7.89
N ILE A 109 0.82 11.42 -7.02
CA ILE A 109 0.58 9.97 -6.85
C ILE A 109 -0.83 9.64 -6.39
N LYS A 110 -1.55 10.59 -5.77
CA LYS A 110 -2.95 10.42 -5.39
C LYS A 110 -3.85 10.15 -6.58
N HIS A 111 -3.61 10.83 -7.71
CA HIS A 111 -4.41 10.62 -8.93
C HIS A 111 -4.19 9.22 -9.50
N TRP A 112 -2.93 8.78 -9.60
CA TRP A 112 -2.59 7.43 -10.02
C TRP A 112 -3.19 6.38 -9.07
N TYR A 113 -3.06 6.56 -7.75
CA TYR A 113 -3.58 5.61 -6.75
C TYR A 113 -5.11 5.46 -6.86
N ASN A 114 -5.83 6.56 -7.03
CA ASN A 114 -7.28 6.54 -7.22
C ASN A 114 -7.67 5.88 -8.55
N ALA A 115 -6.91 6.11 -9.62
CA ALA A 115 -7.15 5.46 -10.90
C ALA A 115 -6.99 3.93 -10.80
N VAL A 116 -5.94 3.45 -10.12
CA VAL A 116 -5.73 2.00 -9.90
C VAL A 116 -6.82 1.43 -9.01
N ARG A 117 -7.19 2.16 -7.94
CA ARG A 117 -8.29 1.77 -7.05
C ARG A 117 -9.61 1.58 -7.81
N SER A 118 -9.97 2.53 -8.67
CA SER A 118 -11.17 2.43 -9.50
C SER A 118 -11.12 1.23 -10.44
N ALA A 119 -9.98 0.99 -11.10
CA ALA A 119 -9.82 -0.15 -11.99
C ALA A 119 -9.94 -1.51 -11.26
N VAL A 120 -9.42 -1.59 -10.03
CA VAL A 120 -9.56 -2.77 -9.16
C VAL A 120 -11.02 -2.97 -8.73
N GLN A 121 -11.71 -1.91 -8.28
CA GLN A 121 -13.11 -1.96 -7.87
C GLN A 121 -14.06 -2.32 -9.04
N ASN A 122 -13.75 -1.85 -10.24
CA ASN A 122 -14.48 -2.18 -11.47
C ASN A 122 -14.17 -3.59 -12.00
N HIS A 123 -13.26 -4.32 -11.34
CA HIS A 123 -12.84 -5.67 -11.75
C HIS A 123 -12.31 -5.72 -13.20
N GLU A 124 -11.61 -4.68 -13.65
CA GLU A 124 -11.17 -4.55 -15.06
C GLU A 124 -10.20 -5.66 -15.49
N GLY A 125 -9.54 -6.31 -14.54
CA GLY A 125 -8.70 -7.50 -14.77
C GLY A 125 -9.46 -8.76 -15.16
N ARG A 126 -10.80 -8.80 -14.99
CA ARG A 126 -11.63 -9.99 -15.29
C ARG A 126 -11.51 -10.43 -16.75
N GLU A 127 -11.41 -9.50 -17.68
CA GLU A 127 -11.22 -9.81 -19.11
C GLU A 127 -9.93 -10.58 -19.37
N VAL A 128 -8.86 -10.26 -18.65
CA VAL A 128 -7.55 -10.90 -18.80
C VAL A 128 -7.62 -12.34 -18.31
N VAL A 129 -8.28 -12.57 -17.18
CA VAL A 129 -8.51 -13.91 -16.62
C VAL A 129 -9.39 -14.74 -17.55
N ALA A 130 -10.51 -14.17 -18.01
CA ALA A 130 -11.44 -14.84 -18.92
C ALA A 130 -10.77 -15.30 -20.22
N ARG A 131 -9.92 -14.43 -20.83
CA ARG A 131 -9.13 -14.80 -22.01
C ARG A 131 -8.17 -15.95 -21.74
N ARG A 132 -7.47 -15.95 -20.59
CA ARG A 132 -6.56 -17.05 -20.22
C ARG A 132 -7.31 -18.37 -20.08
N THR A 133 -8.43 -18.38 -19.38
CA THR A 133 -9.25 -19.59 -19.21
C THR A 133 -9.74 -20.13 -20.55
N ALA A 134 -10.17 -19.25 -21.46
CA ALA A 134 -10.61 -19.64 -22.80
C ALA A 134 -9.46 -20.25 -23.63
N LEU A 135 -8.25 -19.69 -23.58
CA LEU A 135 -7.07 -20.21 -24.28
C LEU A 135 -6.67 -21.60 -23.77
N THR A 136 -6.67 -21.81 -22.45
CA THR A 136 -6.38 -23.12 -21.86
C THR A 136 -7.41 -24.18 -22.27
N ALA A 137 -8.69 -23.82 -22.36
CA ALA A 137 -9.75 -24.72 -22.78
C ALA A 137 -9.67 -25.12 -24.27
N ILE A 138 -9.05 -24.28 -25.11
CA ILE A 138 -8.77 -24.60 -26.52
C ILE A 138 -7.57 -25.55 -26.63
N GLN A 139 -6.52 -25.36 -25.81
CA GLN A 139 -5.32 -26.22 -25.82
C GLN A 139 -5.55 -27.62 -25.23
N SER A 140 -6.60 -27.80 -24.44
CA SER A 140 -6.98 -29.10 -23.86
C SER A 140 -7.90 -29.94 -24.73
N LYS A 141 -8.21 -29.49 -25.96
CA LYS A 141 -9.00 -30.21 -26.97
C LYS A 141 -8.11 -30.58 -28.14
#